data_AF-A0A662EPZ4-F1
#
_entry.id   AF-A0A662EPZ4-F1
#
_cell.length_a   1.000
_cell.length_b   1.000
_cell.length_c   1.000
_cell.angle_alpha   90.00
_cell.angle_beta   90.00
_cell.angle_gamma   90.00
#
_symmetry.space_group_name_H-M   'P 1'
#
loop_
_entity.id
_entity.type
_entity.pdbx_description
1 polymer ?
#
loop_
_entity_poly.entity_id
_entity_poly.type
_entity_poly.pdbx_seq_one_letter_code
_entity_poly.pdbx_strand_id
1 'polypeptide(L)'
;MRNLLTRVPKSAQGLVATLVRSIFAQPTRKEVWAQHQRVVAELEGRFPAAAALLDEAAEEILAFSVFPEGLWRQIWSNNPQERLNREIRRRSDVVGVFPNREAIVRLIGAVLAEYNDEWMISRRYMSVGVLKTAQQGGINEKEQEGVLVEQLAV
;
A
#
# COMPACT_ATOMS: atom_id res chain seq x y z
N MET A 1 -6.34 1.78 4.78
CA MET A 1 -6.85 3.05 5.37
C MET A 1 -8.38 3.17 5.35
N ARG A 2 -9.06 3.12 4.19
CA ARG A 2 -10.52 3.34 4.11
C ARG A 2 -11.34 2.45 5.04
N ASN A 3 -11.10 1.13 5.03
CA ASN A 3 -11.81 0.18 5.88
C ASN A 3 -11.54 0.42 7.37
N LEU A 4 -10.27 0.67 7.73
CA LEU A 4 -9.85 0.96 9.10
C LEU A 4 -10.60 2.16 9.71
N LEU A 5 -10.68 3.26 8.97
CA LEU A 5 -11.32 4.49 9.47
C LEU A 5 -12.82 4.35 9.71
N THR A 6 -13.49 3.34 9.12
CA THR A 6 -14.90 3.05 9.42
C THR A 6 -15.12 2.50 10.84
N ARG A 7 -14.06 2.00 11.50
CA ARG A 7 -14.08 1.47 12.87
C ARG A 7 -13.74 2.53 13.93
N VAL A 8 -13.61 3.79 13.52
CA VAL A 8 -13.16 4.90 14.36
C VAL A 8 -14.16 6.05 14.25
N PRO A 9 -14.55 6.71 15.37
CA PRO A 9 -15.38 7.90 15.34
C PRO A 9 -14.76 8.99 14.45
N LYS A 10 -15.59 9.75 13.72
CA LYS A 10 -15.12 10.78 12.77
C LYS A 10 -14.13 11.77 13.39
N SER A 11 -14.33 12.15 14.66
CA SER A 11 -13.44 13.06 15.39
C SER A 11 -12.02 12.52 15.60
N ALA A 12 -11.85 11.19 15.66
CA ALA A 12 -10.56 10.54 15.88
C ALA A 12 -9.91 10.02 14.58
N GLN A 13 -10.61 10.02 13.45
CA GLN A 13 -10.09 9.49 12.18
C GLN A 13 -8.80 10.19 11.73
N GLY A 14 -8.68 11.50 11.95
CA GLY A 14 -7.45 12.24 11.62
C GLY A 14 -6.23 11.74 12.40
N LEU A 15 -6.40 11.52 13.70
CA LEU A 15 -5.36 10.98 14.58
C LEU A 15 -4.96 9.56 14.15
N VAL A 16 -5.93 8.65 14.02
CA VAL A 16 -5.66 7.25 13.65
C VAL A 16 -4.99 7.16 12.29
N ALA A 17 -5.43 7.96 11.32
CA ALA A 17 -4.79 7.99 10.00
C ALA A 17 -3.33 8.43 10.08
N THR A 18 -2.99 9.36 10.97
CA THR A 18 -1.60 9.81 11.18
C THR A 18 -0.75 8.73 11.84
N LEU A 19 -1.27 8.07 12.89
CA LEU A 19 -0.59 6.94 13.54
C LEU A 19 -0.29 5.83 12.53
N VAL A 20 -1.28 5.43 11.73
CA VAL A 20 -1.10 4.37 10.72
C VAL A 20 -0.15 4.81 9.61
N ARG A 21 -0.17 6.09 9.17
CA ARG A 21 0.82 6.60 8.22
C ARG A 21 2.24 6.53 8.75
N SER A 22 2.44 6.67 10.06
CA SER A 22 3.78 6.58 10.67
C SER A 22 4.42 5.20 10.48
N ILE A 23 3.63 4.13 10.35
CA ILE A 23 4.11 2.76 10.07
C ILE A 23 4.85 2.72 8.73
N PHE A 24 4.26 3.33 7.69
CA PHE A 24 4.82 3.36 6.32
C PHE A 24 5.96 4.37 6.14
N ALA A 25 6.23 5.19 7.16
CA ALA A 25 7.28 6.21 7.15
C ALA A 25 8.58 5.73 7.83
N GLN A 26 8.59 4.52 8.38
CA GLN A 26 9.79 3.95 8.99
C GLN A 26 10.84 3.61 7.92
N PRO A 27 12.15 3.71 8.21
CA PRO A 27 13.18 3.50 7.20
C PRO A 27 13.57 2.03 6.99
N THR A 28 13.29 1.14 7.96
CA THR A 28 13.67 -0.28 7.87
C THR A 28 12.50 -1.23 8.07
N ARG A 29 12.62 -2.48 7.58
CA ARG A 29 11.60 -3.50 7.79
C ARG A 29 11.36 -3.72 9.28
N LYS A 30 12.42 -3.87 10.06
CA LYS A 30 12.32 -4.06 11.51
C LYS A 30 11.55 -2.92 12.18
N GLU A 31 11.82 -1.67 11.82
CA GLU A 31 11.12 -0.51 12.38
C GLU A 31 9.67 -0.40 11.89
N VAL A 32 9.37 -0.73 10.62
CA VAL A 32 7.99 -0.82 10.11
C VAL A 32 7.16 -1.75 10.99
N TRP A 33 7.65 -2.96 11.26
CA TRP A 33 6.97 -3.95 12.08
C TRP A 33 6.87 -3.51 13.56
N ALA A 34 7.95 -2.97 14.13
CA ALA A 34 7.92 -2.45 15.49
C ALA A 34 6.95 -1.27 15.65
N GLN A 35 6.88 -0.37 14.66
CA GLN A 35 5.94 0.74 14.67
C GLN A 35 4.49 0.28 14.52
N HIS A 36 4.24 -0.74 13.70
CA HIS A 36 2.92 -1.36 13.61
C HIS A 36 2.46 -1.87 14.98
N GLN A 37 3.29 -2.65 15.69
CA GLN A 37 2.96 -3.16 17.02
C GLN A 37 2.67 -2.03 18.03
N ARG A 38 3.48 -0.96 18.02
CA ARG A 38 3.24 0.22 18.86
C ARG A 38 1.90 0.88 18.57
N VAL A 39 1.56 1.04 17.29
CA VAL A 39 0.29 1.64 16.87
C VAL A 39 -0.89 0.74 17.24
N VAL A 40 -0.78 -0.58 17.08
CA VAL A 40 -1.83 -1.52 17.51
C VAL A 40 -2.09 -1.39 19.01
N ALA A 41 -1.03 -1.41 19.84
CA ALA A 41 -1.14 -1.27 21.29
C ALA A 41 -1.74 0.10 21.70
N GLU A 42 -1.36 1.19 21.03
CA GLU A 42 -1.93 2.52 21.28
C GLU A 42 -3.43 2.59 20.94
N LEU A 43 -3.86 1.91 19.88
CA LEU A 43 -5.25 1.87 19.47
C LEU A 43 -6.10 0.94 20.33
N GLU A 44 -5.54 -0.12 20.90
CA GLU A 44 -6.27 -1.19 21.60
C GLU A 44 -7.17 -0.65 22.72
N GLY A 45 -6.66 0.26 23.55
CA GLY A 45 -7.41 0.79 24.69
C GLY A 45 -8.60 1.68 24.33
N ARG A 46 -8.59 2.34 23.15
CA ARG A 46 -9.62 3.32 22.75
C ARG A 46 -10.46 2.89 21.56
N PHE A 47 -9.87 2.12 20.65
CA PHE A 47 -10.44 1.70 19.38
C PHE A 47 -10.12 0.21 19.14
N PRO A 48 -10.57 -0.72 20.00
CA PRO A 48 -10.19 -2.13 19.93
C PRO A 48 -10.55 -2.79 18.60
N ALA A 49 -11.69 -2.43 17.99
CA ALA A 49 -12.08 -2.95 16.68
C ALA A 49 -11.20 -2.44 15.51
N ALA A 50 -10.54 -1.29 15.68
CA ALA A 50 -9.57 -0.78 14.72
C ALA A 50 -8.20 -1.42 14.95
N ALA A 51 -7.79 -1.61 16.20
CA ALA A 51 -6.56 -2.32 16.56
C ALA A 51 -6.58 -3.77 16.04
N ALA A 52 -7.63 -4.54 16.32
CA ALA A 52 -7.79 -5.91 15.85
C ALA A 52 -7.70 -6.01 14.32
N LEU A 53 -8.43 -5.15 13.60
CA LEU A 53 -8.37 -5.13 12.13
C LEU A 53 -6.97 -4.77 11.59
N LEU A 54 -6.26 -3.87 12.26
CA LEU A 54 -4.91 -3.47 11.86
C LEU A 54 -3.90 -4.60 12.11
N ASP A 55 -4.08 -5.35 13.19
CA ASP A 55 -3.23 -6.48 13.57
C ASP A 55 -3.45 -7.69 12.67
N GLU A 56 -4.71 -8.08 12.43
CA GLU A 56 -5.08 -9.17 11.52
C GLU A 56 -4.51 -8.96 10.10
N ALA A 57 -4.44 -7.70 9.65
CA ALA A 57 -3.96 -7.35 8.32
C ALA A 57 -2.43 -7.19 8.22
N ALA A 58 -1.66 -7.36 9.31
CA ALA A 58 -0.25 -7.00 9.39
C ALA A 58 0.60 -7.61 8.26
N GLU A 59 0.52 -8.92 8.07
CA GLU A 59 1.29 -9.64 7.04
C GLU A 59 1.00 -9.11 5.63
N GLU A 60 -0.27 -8.79 5.34
CA GLU A 60 -0.67 -8.27 4.03
C GLU A 60 -0.20 -6.83 3.82
N ILE A 61 -0.41 -5.95 4.82
CA ILE A 61 -0.13 -4.52 4.65
C ILE A 61 1.35 -4.18 4.82
N LEU A 62 2.14 -5.04 5.47
CA LEU A 62 3.58 -4.85 5.69
C LEU A 62 4.44 -5.68 4.74
N ALA A 63 3.86 -6.51 3.87
CA ALA A 63 4.58 -7.31 2.87
C ALA A 63 5.54 -6.48 2.00
N PHE A 64 5.21 -5.20 1.75
CA PHE A 64 6.07 -4.29 0.97
C PHE A 64 7.48 -4.15 1.55
N SER A 65 7.64 -4.30 2.87
CA SER A 65 8.92 -4.09 3.56
C SER A 65 9.98 -5.15 3.25
N VAL A 66 9.58 -6.25 2.60
CA VAL A 66 10.51 -7.27 2.08
C VAL A 66 11.31 -6.75 0.88
N PHE A 67 10.71 -5.85 0.10
CA PHE A 67 11.31 -5.32 -1.13
C PHE A 67 12.36 -4.23 -0.83
N PRO A 68 13.21 -3.86 -1.80
CA PRO A 68 14.08 -2.69 -1.67
C PRO A 68 13.30 -1.42 -1.34
N GLU A 69 13.83 -0.57 -0.44
CA GLU A 69 13.19 0.66 0.05
C GLU A 69 12.69 1.58 -1.09
N GLY A 70 13.46 1.66 -2.18
CA GLY A 70 13.12 2.44 -3.37
C GLY A 70 11.83 2.01 -4.10
N LEU A 71 11.24 0.86 -3.75
CA LEU A 71 9.94 0.39 -4.25
C LEU A 71 8.80 0.57 -3.26
N TRP A 72 9.07 0.82 -1.98
CA TRP A 72 8.05 0.74 -0.94
C TRP A 72 6.86 1.62 -1.25
N ARG A 73 7.11 2.89 -1.57
CA ARG A 73 6.07 3.86 -1.90
C ARG A 73 5.22 3.45 -3.10
N GLN A 74 5.81 2.80 -4.10
CA GLN A 74 5.08 2.31 -5.27
C GLN A 74 4.23 1.08 -4.94
N ILE A 75 4.65 0.25 -3.99
CA ILE A 75 3.95 -0.98 -3.60
C ILE A 75 2.76 -0.68 -2.68
N TRP A 76 2.94 0.12 -1.62
CA TRP A 76 1.85 0.36 -0.66
C TRP A 76 0.87 1.47 -1.11
N SER A 77 1.21 2.25 -2.13
CA SER A 77 0.33 3.30 -2.65
C SER A 77 -0.78 2.74 -3.55
N ASN A 78 -2.03 3.06 -3.22
CA ASN A 78 -3.18 2.76 -4.07
C ASN A 78 -3.46 3.84 -5.13
N ASN A 79 -2.63 4.88 -5.24
CA ASN A 79 -2.92 6.05 -6.10
C ASN A 79 -3.14 5.70 -7.59
N PRO A 80 -2.37 4.80 -8.22
CA PRO A 80 -2.63 4.39 -9.61
C PRO A 80 -4.01 3.73 -9.76
N GLN A 81 -4.38 2.83 -8.85
CA GLN A 81 -5.67 2.15 -8.85
C GLN A 81 -6.83 3.14 -8.60
N GLU A 82 -6.69 4.04 -7.63
CA GLU A 82 -7.71 5.07 -7.34
C GLU A 82 -7.90 6.03 -8.52
N ARG A 83 -6.83 6.36 -9.25
CA ARG A 83 -6.92 7.16 -10.47
C ARG A 83 -7.73 6.43 -11.56
N LEU A 84 -7.39 5.17 -11.82
CA LEU A 84 -8.11 4.35 -12.80
C LEU A 84 -9.59 4.18 -12.42
N ASN A 85 -9.88 3.84 -11.15
CA ASN A 85 -11.24 3.68 -10.65
C ASN A 85 -12.06 4.97 -10.80
N ARG A 86 -11.46 6.13 -10.53
CA ARG A 86 -12.11 7.43 -10.72
C ARG A 86 -12.45 7.67 -12.18
N GLU A 87 -11.55 7.32 -13.11
CA GLU A 87 -11.83 7.48 -14.53
C GLU A 87 -12.92 6.54 -15.04
N ILE A 88 -12.88 5.26 -14.63
CA ILE A 88 -13.94 4.29 -14.94
C ILE A 88 -15.29 4.85 -14.49
N ARG A 89 -15.37 5.33 -13.25
CA ARG A 89 -16.58 5.93 -12.69
C ARG A 89 -17.01 7.17 -13.47
N ARG A 90 -16.10 8.09 -13.77
CA ARG A 90 -16.39 9.31 -14.53
C ARG A 90 -17.02 8.99 -15.89
N ARG A 91 -16.50 7.99 -16.62
CA ARG A 91 -17.03 7.63 -17.95
C ARG A 91 -18.31 6.82 -17.87
N SER A 92 -18.46 5.95 -16.86
CA SER A 92 -19.72 5.24 -16.66
C SER A 92 -20.86 6.16 -16.24
N ASP A 93 -20.56 7.19 -15.43
CA ASP A 93 -21.56 8.13 -14.91
C ASP A 93 -22.20 8.97 -16.04
N VAL A 94 -21.50 9.21 -17.15
CA VAL A 94 -22.05 9.89 -18.34
C VAL A 94 -23.12 9.04 -19.04
N VAL A 95 -22.96 7.71 -19.05
CA VAL A 95 -23.93 6.80 -19.66
C VAL A 95 -25.15 6.60 -18.76
N GLY A 96 -24.92 6.56 -17.43
CA GLY A 96 -25.97 6.40 -16.42
C GLY A 96 -26.55 4.98 -16.35
N VAL A 97 -27.17 4.51 -17.44
CA VAL A 97 -27.81 3.18 -17.54
C VAL A 97 -27.33 2.46 -18.81
N PHE A 98 -26.86 1.23 -18.64
CA PHE A 98 -26.38 0.40 -19.76
C PHE A 98 -27.49 -0.56 -20.24
N PRO A 99 -27.63 -0.77 -21.56
CA PRO A 99 -28.66 -1.65 -22.12
C PRO A 99 -28.40 -3.15 -21.85
N ASN A 100 -27.13 -3.54 -21.65
CA ASN A 100 -26.73 -4.89 -21.30
C ASN A 100 -25.30 -4.91 -20.72
N ARG A 101 -24.86 -6.07 -20.23
CA ARG A 101 -23.52 -6.28 -19.67
C ARG A 101 -22.40 -6.06 -20.69
N GLU A 102 -22.61 -6.40 -21.96
CA GLU A 102 -21.59 -6.24 -23.00
C GLU A 102 -21.28 -4.76 -23.27
N ALA A 103 -22.29 -3.89 -23.18
CA ALA A 103 -22.11 -2.45 -23.35
C ALA A 103 -21.18 -1.84 -22.29
N ILE A 104 -21.34 -2.22 -21.01
CA ILE A 104 -20.44 -1.74 -19.94
C ILE A 104 -19.04 -2.35 -20.07
N VAL A 105 -18.93 -3.64 -20.45
CA VAL A 105 -17.62 -4.28 -20.69
C VAL A 105 -16.88 -3.57 -21.82
N ARG A 106 -17.57 -3.19 -22.91
CA ARG A 106 -16.96 -2.42 -24.01
C ARG A 106 -16.45 -1.06 -23.55
N LEU A 107 -17.23 -0.32 -22.77
CA LEU A 107 -16.79 0.99 -22.25
C LEU A 107 -15.56 0.84 -21.35
N ILE A 108 -15.63 -0.03 -20.34
CA ILE A 108 -14.52 -0.25 -19.41
C ILE A 108 -13.29 -0.75 -20.16
N GLY A 109 -13.45 -1.67 -21.11
CA GLY A 109 -12.38 -2.16 -21.97
C GLY A 109 -11.70 -1.03 -22.76
N ALA A 110 -12.49 -0.10 -23.32
CA ALA A 110 -11.95 1.06 -24.01
C ALA A 110 -11.16 1.99 -23.06
N VAL A 111 -11.61 2.20 -21.82
CA VAL A 111 -10.85 2.98 -20.82
C VAL A 111 -9.53 2.30 -20.47
N LEU A 112 -9.54 0.99 -20.28
CA LEU A 112 -8.35 0.21 -19.95
C LEU A 112 -7.34 0.23 -21.10
N ALA A 113 -7.80 0.13 -22.35
CA ALA A 113 -6.94 0.24 -23.53
C ALA A 113 -6.26 1.62 -23.59
N GLU A 114 -7.02 2.70 -23.40
CA GLU A 114 -6.46 4.05 -23.39
C GLU A 114 -5.42 4.26 -22.27
N TYR A 115 -5.71 3.76 -21.06
CA TYR A 115 -4.75 3.82 -19.94
C TYR A 115 -3.49 3.00 -20.23
N ASN A 116 -3.63 1.84 -20.86
CA ASN A 116 -2.49 1.03 -21.27
C ASN A 116 -1.61 1.79 -22.27
N ASP A 117 -2.22 2.44 -23.26
CA ASP A 117 -1.50 3.26 -24.24
C ASP A 117 -0.76 4.43 -23.58
N GLU A 118 -1.39 5.12 -22.62
CA GLU A 118 -0.75 6.15 -21.82
C GLU A 118 0.46 5.60 -21.03
N TRP A 119 0.33 4.43 -20.41
CA TRP A 119 1.41 3.81 -19.64
C TRP A 119 2.59 3.36 -20.49
N MET A 120 2.37 3.03 -21.77
CA MET A 120 3.45 2.69 -22.69
C MET A 120 4.34 3.89 -23.02
N ILE A 121 3.78 5.10 -23.06
CA ILE A 121 4.50 6.33 -23.43
C ILE A 121 4.93 7.20 -22.24
N SER A 122 4.27 7.03 -21.09
CA SER A 122 4.54 7.82 -19.89
C SER A 122 5.81 7.39 -19.16
N ARG A 123 6.25 8.21 -18.21
CA ARG A 123 7.39 7.87 -17.35
C ARG A 123 7.06 6.61 -16.55
N ARG A 124 7.96 5.62 -16.60
CA ARG A 124 7.82 4.38 -15.83
C ARG A 124 7.57 4.67 -14.35
N TYR A 125 6.51 4.06 -13.81
CA TYR A 125 6.14 4.19 -12.39
C TYR A 125 7.20 3.59 -11.45
N MET A 126 7.79 2.45 -11.86
CA MET A 126 8.94 1.83 -11.20
C MET A 126 10.14 1.88 -12.15
N SER A 127 11.32 2.26 -11.63
CA SER A 127 12.52 2.32 -12.44
C SER A 127 13.09 0.93 -12.71
N VAL A 128 13.64 0.73 -13.90
CA VAL A 128 14.23 -0.56 -14.32
C VAL A 128 15.36 -0.99 -13.38
N GLY A 129 16.17 -0.04 -12.91
CA GLY A 129 17.27 -0.31 -11.98
C GLY A 129 16.77 -0.92 -10.67
N VAL A 130 15.73 -0.35 -10.08
CA VAL A 130 15.18 -0.84 -8.80
C VAL A 130 14.43 -2.17 -9.00
N LEU A 131 13.74 -2.35 -10.13
CA LEU A 131 13.13 -3.64 -10.47
C LEU A 131 14.17 -4.76 -10.61
N LYS A 132 15.33 -4.46 -11.20
CA LYS A 132 16.44 -5.42 -11.31
C LYS A 132 16.97 -5.81 -9.93
N THR A 133 17.11 -4.86 -9.00
CA THR A 133 17.49 -5.14 -7.61
C THR A 133 16.49 -6.07 -6.92
N ALA A 134 15.19 -5.86 -7.12
CA ALA A 134 14.16 -6.73 -6.56
C ALA A 134 14.18 -8.15 -7.18
N GLN A 135 14.43 -8.27 -8.49
CA GLN A 135 14.51 -9.57 -9.17
C GLN A 135 15.73 -10.41 -8.77
N GLN A 136 16.83 -9.77 -8.35
CA GLN A 136 18.08 -10.44 -7.99
C GLN A 136 18.06 -11.04 -6.57
N GLY A 137 16.89 -11.16 -5.94
CA GLY A 137 16.79 -11.70 -4.58
C GLY A 137 17.17 -10.70 -3.50
N GLY A 138 17.16 -9.39 -3.81
CA GLY A 138 17.28 -8.31 -2.82
C GLY A 138 16.04 -8.20 -1.93
N ILE A 139 15.62 -9.31 -1.33
CA ILE A 139 14.95 -9.33 -0.04
C ILE A 139 15.95 -8.69 0.92
N ASN A 140 15.55 -7.74 1.76
CA ASN A 140 16.44 -7.07 2.72
C ASN A 140 17.14 -8.08 3.68
N GLU A 141 18.19 -8.76 3.23
CA GLU A 141 19.01 -9.68 4.03
C GLU A 141 20.11 -8.95 4.82
N LYS A 142 20.38 -7.68 4.48
CA LYS A 142 21.47 -6.90 5.12
C LYS A 142 21.21 -6.46 6.56
N GLU A 143 20.10 -6.83 7.18
CA GLU A 143 19.87 -6.59 8.62
C GLU A 143 20.20 -7.81 9.51
N GLN A 144 20.54 -8.98 8.96
CA GLN A 144 20.91 -10.15 9.78
C GLN A 144 22.41 -10.23 10.09
N GLU A 145 23.30 -9.64 9.29
CA GLU A 145 24.75 -9.75 9.48
C GLU A 145 25.31 -8.82 10.58
N GLY A 146 24.62 -7.74 10.94
CA GLY A 146 25.09 -6.80 11.97
C GLY A 146 24.97 -7.31 13.42
N VAL A 147 24.02 -8.22 13.69
CA VAL A 147 23.73 -8.69 15.05
C VAL A 147 24.73 -9.76 15.52
N LEU A 148 25.30 -10.54 14.59
CA LEU A 148 26.27 -11.58 14.94
C LEU A 148 27.68 -11.04 15.21
N VAL A 149 28.05 -9.91 14.58
CA VAL A 149 29.39 -9.31 14.77
C VAL A 149 29.49 -8.56 16.10
N GLU A 150 28.41 -7.91 16.57
CA GLU A 150 28.39 -7.24 17.89
C GLU A 150 28.25 -8.22 19.07
N GLN A 151 27.73 -9.43 18.86
CA GLN A 151 27.59 -10.45 19.92
C GLN A 151 28.82 -11.37 20.07
N LEU A 152 29.78 -11.31 19.14
CA LEU A 152 31.03 -12.08 19.18
C LEU A 152 32.28 -11.21 19.48
N ALA A 153 32.09 -9.92 19.75
CA ALA A 153 33.17 -8.97 20.07
C ALA A 153 33.33 -8.70 21.58
N VAL A 154 33.07 -9.70 22.43
CA VAL A 154 33.45 -9.72 23.85
C VAL A 154 34.30 -10.94 24.15
#